data_AF-A0A7X8XR57-F1
#
_entry.id   AF-A0A7X8XR57-F1
#
_cell.length_a   1.000
_cell.length_b   1.000
_cell.length_c   1.000
_cell.angle_alpha   90.00
_cell.angle_beta   90.00
_cell.angle_gamma   90.00
#
_symmetry.space_group_name_H-M   'P 1'
#
loop_
_entity.id
_entity.type
_entity.pdbx_description
1 polymer ?
#
loop_
_entity_poly.entity_id
_entity_poly.type
_entity_poly.pdbx_seq_one_letter_code
_entity_poly.pdbx_strand_id
1 'polypeptide(L)'
;ITMVLDECLRLPASRERVEKNVEMVSRWAARSKSAFVNRAGYGIFGIVQGADFADLRAQSAKQLIDIGFDGYAIGGLAVGEPQSVMFEMLEKTTPLLPSDKPRYLMGVGTPLDILGAVERGIDMFDCVMPTRAGRTAQAFTAHGTINLRNARFRDDATIFGDTGLTMSYIHHLVKANEILGSILLTKHNLKFYQDLMRDIRLAIENGNFVEFKQRFIKTYTGG
;
A
#
# COMPACT_ATOMS: atom_id res chain seq x y z
N ILE A 1 -1.97 11.99 -11.81
CA ILE A 1 -0.51 11.78 -11.63
C ILE A 1 -0.06 10.78 -12.68
N THR A 2 1.06 11.04 -13.35
CA THR A 2 1.67 10.13 -14.34
C THR A 2 2.86 9.42 -13.70
N MET A 3 2.97 8.11 -13.88
CA MET A 3 4.15 7.35 -13.43
C MET A 3 5.14 7.25 -14.58
N VAL A 4 6.44 7.36 -14.31
CA VAL A 4 7.46 7.02 -15.31
C VAL A 4 7.36 5.55 -15.71
N LEU A 5 7.78 5.22 -16.93
CA LEU A 5 7.94 3.82 -17.33
C LEU A 5 9.13 3.21 -16.59
N ASP A 6 8.92 2.08 -15.93
CA ASP A 6 9.96 1.29 -15.29
C ASP A 6 9.88 -0.20 -15.66
N GLU A 7 10.82 -1.00 -15.17
CA GLU A 7 10.80 -2.45 -15.28
C GLU A 7 10.73 -3.04 -13.87
N CYS A 8 9.61 -3.70 -13.56
CA CYS A 8 9.47 -4.46 -12.33
C CYS A 8 10.30 -5.75 -12.41
N LEU A 9 11.40 -5.79 -11.65
CA LEU A 9 12.26 -6.96 -11.60
C LEU A 9 11.62 -8.07 -10.77
N ARG A 10 11.60 -9.30 -11.30
CA ARG A 10 11.19 -10.48 -10.53
C ARG A 10 12.27 -10.83 -9.51
N LEU A 11 11.88 -10.97 -8.24
CA LEU A 11 12.77 -11.39 -7.16
C LEU A 11 12.62 -12.88 -6.82
N PRO A 12 13.68 -13.53 -6.29
CA PRO A 12 15.03 -13.00 -6.05
C PRO A 12 15.82 -12.80 -7.36
N ALA A 13 16.73 -11.83 -7.40
CA ALA A 13 17.59 -11.54 -8.54
C ALA A 13 19.03 -11.32 -8.11
N SER A 14 20.00 -11.60 -8.99
CA SER A 14 21.41 -11.31 -8.72
C SER A 14 21.64 -9.80 -8.63
N ARG A 15 22.61 -9.39 -7.81
CA ARG A 15 23.00 -7.98 -7.69
C ARG A 15 23.30 -7.32 -9.04
N GLU A 16 24.06 -7.99 -9.91
CA GLU A 16 24.38 -7.51 -11.26
C GLU A 16 23.10 -7.26 -12.09
N ARG A 17 22.08 -8.11 -11.94
CA ARG A 17 20.79 -7.92 -12.62
C ARG A 17 20.04 -6.72 -12.07
N VAL A 18 20.08 -6.49 -10.76
CA VAL A 18 19.47 -5.31 -10.13
C VAL A 18 20.19 -4.03 -10.54
N GLU A 19 21.53 -4.02 -10.59
CA GLU A 19 22.33 -2.88 -11.07
C GLU A 19 21.94 -2.49 -12.49
N LYS A 20 21.90 -3.47 -13.41
CA LYS A 20 21.45 -3.24 -14.80
C LYS A 20 20.02 -2.71 -14.90
N ASN A 21 19.12 -3.20 -14.04
CA ASN A 21 17.73 -2.72 -13.96
C ASN A 21 17.67 -1.26 -13.48
N VAL A 22 18.38 -0.90 -12.40
CA VAL A 22 18.43 0.47 -11.88
C VAL A 22 18.94 1.44 -12.94
N GLU A 23 20.02 1.11 -13.64
CA GLU A 23 20.55 1.95 -14.72
C GLU A 23 19.54 2.14 -15.87
N MET A 24 18.86 1.07 -16.25
CA MET A 24 17.86 1.12 -17.32
C MET A 24 16.66 1.97 -16.91
N VAL A 25 16.13 1.77 -15.71
CA VAL A 25 14.97 2.50 -15.18
C VAL A 25 15.29 3.99 -15.07
N SER A 26 16.50 4.37 -14.65
CA SER A 26 16.90 5.79 -14.61
C SER A 26 16.96 6.42 -16.01
N ARG A 27 17.45 5.70 -17.03
CA ARG A 27 17.40 6.18 -18.43
C ARG A 27 15.95 6.32 -18.93
N TRP A 28 15.07 5.40 -18.57
CA TRP A 28 13.65 5.46 -18.94
C TRP A 28 12.91 6.56 -18.20
N ALA A 29 13.25 6.82 -16.94
CA ALA A 29 12.71 7.93 -16.15
C ALA A 29 13.07 9.28 -16.78
N ALA A 30 14.33 9.47 -17.20
CA ALA A 30 14.75 10.68 -17.92
C ALA A 30 13.97 10.87 -19.23
N ARG A 31 13.82 9.81 -20.04
CA ARG A 31 13.02 9.85 -21.29
C ARG A 31 11.54 10.15 -21.01
N SER A 32 10.99 9.55 -19.96
CA SER A 32 9.60 9.79 -19.53
C SER A 32 9.40 11.24 -19.10
N LYS A 33 10.37 11.81 -18.37
CA LYS A 33 10.36 13.22 -17.98
C LYS A 33 10.43 14.15 -19.20
N SER A 34 11.32 13.90 -20.16
CA SER A 34 11.41 14.70 -21.39
C SER A 34 10.16 14.62 -22.26
N ALA A 35 9.48 13.47 -22.26
CA ALA A 35 8.22 13.29 -23.00
C ALA A 35 6.99 13.84 -22.25
N PHE A 36 7.11 14.15 -20.96
CA PHE A 36 6.00 14.63 -20.15
C PHE A 36 5.61 16.06 -20.53
N VAL A 37 4.36 16.24 -20.96
CA VAL A 37 3.79 17.56 -21.23
C VAL A 37 3.32 18.18 -19.92
N ASN A 38 3.95 19.28 -19.52
CA ASN A 38 3.53 20.02 -18.34
C ASN A 38 2.18 20.70 -18.58
N ARG A 39 1.24 20.51 -17.66
CA ARG A 39 -0.13 21.03 -17.72
C ARG A 39 -0.69 21.17 -16.31
N ALA A 40 -1.49 22.21 -16.09
CA ALA A 40 -2.06 22.50 -14.77
C ALA A 40 -2.84 21.30 -14.20
N GLY A 41 -2.58 20.95 -12.94
CA GLY A 41 -3.23 19.83 -12.25
C GLY A 41 -2.63 18.44 -12.51
N TYR A 42 -1.55 18.33 -13.30
CA TYR A 42 -0.85 17.07 -13.53
C TYR A 42 0.56 17.13 -12.94
N GLY A 43 1.04 15.98 -12.48
CA GLY A 43 2.42 15.78 -12.04
C GLY A 43 2.95 14.45 -12.54
N ILE A 44 4.26 14.28 -12.50
CA ILE A 44 4.98 13.07 -12.87
C ILE A 44 5.86 12.58 -11.72
N PHE A 45 5.77 11.29 -11.41
CA PHE A 45 6.52 10.66 -10.32
C PHE A 45 7.61 9.75 -10.88
N GLY A 46 8.81 9.85 -10.30
CA GLY A 46 9.90 8.89 -10.52
C GLY A 46 9.70 7.64 -9.66
N ILE A 47 10.26 6.50 -10.06
CA ILE A 47 10.12 5.22 -9.33
C ILE A 47 11.51 4.73 -8.92
N VAL A 48 11.78 4.76 -7.62
CA VAL A 48 13.01 4.22 -7.03
C VAL A 48 12.99 2.70 -7.11
N GLN A 49 14.01 2.14 -7.72
CA GLN A 49 14.27 0.70 -7.81
C GLN A 49 15.56 0.35 -7.06
N GLY A 50 15.91 -0.94 -7.00
CA GLY A 50 17.10 -1.41 -6.29
C GLY A 50 16.90 -2.67 -5.44
N ALA A 51 15.72 -3.31 -5.52
CA ALA A 51 15.38 -4.52 -4.77
C ALA A 51 15.67 -4.35 -3.26
N ASP A 52 16.34 -5.33 -2.66
CA ASP A 52 16.81 -5.40 -1.28
C ASP A 52 18.26 -4.89 -1.09
N PHE A 53 18.83 -4.20 -2.09
CA PHE A 53 20.17 -3.61 -2.02
C PHE A 53 20.11 -2.11 -1.69
N ALA A 54 20.42 -1.77 -0.43
CA ALA A 54 20.35 -0.40 0.07
C ALA A 54 21.20 0.61 -0.73
N ASP A 55 22.38 0.20 -1.21
CA ASP A 55 23.26 1.04 -2.00
C ASP A 55 22.71 1.29 -3.42
N LEU A 56 22.03 0.31 -4.02
CA LEU A 56 21.35 0.48 -5.31
C LEU A 56 20.09 1.35 -5.19
N ARG A 57 19.37 1.24 -4.07
CA ARG A 57 18.28 2.17 -3.71
C ARG A 57 18.78 3.61 -3.63
N ALA A 58 19.91 3.82 -2.96
CA ALA A 58 20.53 5.14 -2.84
C ALA A 58 20.98 5.69 -4.20
N GLN A 59 21.57 4.84 -5.04
CA GLN A 59 21.93 5.20 -6.42
C GLN A 59 20.70 5.62 -7.23
N SER A 60 19.62 4.81 -7.19
CA SER A 60 18.38 5.10 -7.90
C SER A 60 17.73 6.40 -7.41
N ALA A 61 17.64 6.59 -6.10
CA ALA A 61 17.11 7.82 -5.49
C ALA A 61 17.88 9.06 -5.98
N LYS A 62 19.22 9.03 -5.91
CA LYS A 62 20.06 10.13 -6.38
C LYS A 62 19.80 10.46 -7.85
N GLN A 63 19.82 9.45 -8.73
CA GLN A 63 19.59 9.63 -10.16
C GLN A 63 18.22 10.25 -10.46
N LEU A 64 17.17 9.85 -9.74
CA LEU A 64 15.83 10.41 -9.92
C LEU A 64 15.71 11.84 -9.39
N ILE A 65 16.38 12.15 -8.28
CA ILE A 65 16.43 13.50 -7.72
C ILE A 65 17.13 14.46 -8.69
N ASP A 66 18.25 14.03 -9.29
CA ASP A 66 18.99 14.81 -10.29
C ASP A 66 18.12 15.13 -11.53
N ILE A 67 17.18 14.24 -11.90
CA ILE A 67 16.21 14.48 -12.99
C ILE A 67 15.09 15.43 -12.56
N GLY A 68 14.60 15.31 -11.32
CA GLY A 68 13.56 16.15 -10.74
C GLY A 68 12.12 15.71 -11.08
N PHE A 69 11.39 15.27 -10.06
CA PHE A 69 10.00 14.81 -10.16
C PHE A 69 9.07 15.54 -9.18
N ASP A 70 7.75 15.45 -9.43
CA ASP A 70 6.72 16.02 -8.57
C ASP A 70 6.43 15.13 -7.34
N GLY A 71 6.96 13.90 -7.35
CA GLY A 71 6.89 12.91 -6.28
C GLY A 71 7.78 11.71 -6.58
N TYR A 72 8.05 10.90 -5.56
CA TYR A 72 8.95 9.75 -5.66
C TYR A 72 8.26 8.50 -5.15
N ALA A 73 8.02 7.57 -6.06
CA ALA A 73 7.51 6.26 -5.71
C ALA A 73 8.64 5.30 -5.34
N ILE A 74 8.33 4.30 -4.54
CA ILE A 74 9.22 3.20 -4.18
C ILE A 74 8.60 1.93 -4.76
N GLY A 75 9.24 1.40 -5.80
CA GLY A 75 8.83 0.19 -6.49
C GLY A 75 9.57 -1.05 -6.01
N GLY A 76 9.07 -2.23 -6.37
CA GLY A 76 9.78 -3.50 -6.14
C GLY A 76 9.92 -3.91 -4.66
N LEU A 77 9.04 -3.42 -3.78
CA LEU A 77 8.93 -3.82 -2.36
C LEU A 77 7.52 -4.36 -2.03
N ALA A 78 6.92 -5.08 -2.98
CA ALA A 78 5.65 -5.79 -2.80
C ALA A 78 5.60 -7.05 -3.66
N VAL A 79 6.75 -7.69 -3.89
CA VAL A 79 6.93 -8.74 -4.91
C VAL A 79 7.16 -10.13 -4.31
N GLY A 80 7.04 -10.25 -2.98
CA GLY A 80 7.05 -11.52 -2.25
C GLY A 80 8.08 -11.59 -1.13
N GLU A 81 8.84 -10.53 -0.90
CA GLU A 81 9.78 -10.42 0.21
C GLU A 81 9.06 -10.29 1.57
N PRO A 82 9.72 -10.68 2.68
CA PRO A 82 9.16 -10.50 4.01
C PRO A 82 8.94 -9.02 4.35
N GLN A 83 7.93 -8.73 5.18
CA GLN A 83 7.65 -7.37 5.67
C GLN A 83 8.89 -6.71 6.32
N SER A 84 9.74 -7.47 7.01
CA SER A 84 10.97 -6.96 7.61
C SER A 84 11.93 -6.39 6.56
N VAL A 85 12.06 -7.04 5.40
CA VAL A 85 12.92 -6.58 4.31
C VAL A 85 12.35 -5.31 3.68
N MET A 86 11.03 -5.27 3.46
CA MET A 86 10.35 -4.05 3.00
C MET A 86 10.62 -2.88 3.96
N PHE A 87 10.41 -3.08 5.26
CA PHE A 87 10.64 -2.05 6.28
C PHE A 87 12.10 -1.60 6.38
N GLU A 88 13.05 -2.54 6.31
CA GLU A 88 14.48 -2.22 6.27
C GLU A 88 14.80 -1.34 5.05
N MET A 89 14.33 -1.72 3.86
CA MET A 89 14.58 -0.93 2.65
C MET A 89 13.91 0.44 2.69
N LEU A 90 12.71 0.55 3.28
CA LEU A 90 12.07 1.85 3.50
C LEU A 90 12.92 2.74 4.40
N GLU A 91 13.43 2.23 5.53
CA GLU A 91 14.31 2.99 6.45
C GLU A 91 15.59 3.48 5.76
N LYS A 92 16.12 2.72 4.80
CA LYS A 92 17.29 3.13 4.02
C LYS A 92 16.97 4.10 2.87
N THR A 93 15.75 4.05 2.33
CA THR A 93 15.39 4.79 1.11
C THR A 93 14.69 6.11 1.39
N THR A 94 13.69 6.13 2.27
CA THR A 94 12.85 7.33 2.47
C THR A 94 13.61 8.56 2.97
N PRO A 95 14.67 8.45 3.81
CA PRO A 95 15.45 9.64 4.22
C PRO A 95 16.27 10.25 3.09
N LEU A 96 16.53 9.50 2.01
CA LEU A 96 17.27 9.98 0.84
C LEU A 96 16.38 10.80 -0.11
N LEU A 97 15.06 10.73 0.04
CA LEU A 97 14.10 11.38 -0.84
C LEU A 97 13.71 12.78 -0.33
N PRO A 98 13.49 13.76 -1.22
CA PRO A 98 13.14 15.13 -0.85
C PRO A 98 11.93 15.17 0.09
N SER A 99 12.03 15.95 1.17
CA SER A 99 10.98 16.08 2.19
C SER A 99 9.80 16.94 1.76
N ASP A 100 9.98 17.76 0.73
CA ASP A 100 8.96 18.63 0.14
C ASP A 100 8.16 17.93 -0.98
N LYS A 101 8.38 16.63 -1.20
CA LYS A 101 7.74 15.83 -2.25
C LYS A 101 7.08 14.58 -1.66
N PRO A 102 5.90 14.19 -2.15
CA PRO A 102 5.21 12.99 -1.69
C PRO A 102 5.99 11.72 -2.02
N ARG A 103 5.98 10.77 -1.08
CA ARG A 103 6.55 9.44 -1.20
C ARG A 103 5.45 8.39 -1.37
N TYR A 104 5.49 7.64 -2.46
CA TYR A 104 4.45 6.68 -2.83
C TYR A 104 4.95 5.23 -2.78
N LEU A 105 4.43 4.41 -1.87
CA LEU A 105 4.76 2.99 -1.83
C LEU A 105 3.79 2.18 -2.70
N MET A 106 4.33 1.58 -3.77
CA MET A 106 3.51 0.93 -4.81
C MET A 106 3.17 -0.52 -4.44
N GLY A 107 1.89 -0.88 -4.53
CA GLY A 107 1.39 -2.25 -4.44
C GLY A 107 1.33 -2.85 -3.04
N VAL A 108 1.71 -2.11 -2.00
CA VAL A 108 1.70 -2.55 -0.60
C VAL A 108 0.33 -2.31 0.01
N GLY A 109 -0.13 -3.21 0.89
CA GLY A 109 -1.38 -2.85 1.55
C GLY A 109 -2.03 -3.77 2.54
N THR A 110 -1.36 -4.55 3.40
CA THR A 110 -2.07 -4.92 4.65
C THR A 110 -2.20 -3.70 5.56
N PRO A 111 -3.19 -3.65 6.48
CA PRO A 111 -3.30 -2.55 7.45
C PRO A 111 -2.01 -2.33 8.27
N LEU A 112 -1.31 -3.42 8.59
CA LEU A 112 -0.05 -3.37 9.36
C LEU A 112 1.11 -2.84 8.51
N ASP A 113 1.17 -3.20 7.22
CA ASP A 113 2.17 -2.65 6.31
C ASP A 113 2.02 -1.13 6.16
N ILE A 114 0.78 -0.65 6.00
CA ILE A 114 0.49 0.79 5.88
C ILE A 114 0.99 1.52 7.12
N LEU A 115 0.67 1.05 8.31
CA LEU A 115 1.12 1.66 9.56
C LEU A 115 2.64 1.72 9.68
N GLY A 116 3.33 0.62 9.38
CA GLY A 116 4.79 0.58 9.43
C GLY A 116 5.47 1.42 8.34
N ALA A 117 4.85 1.54 7.16
CA ALA A 117 5.35 2.36 6.07
C ALA A 117 5.13 3.86 6.33
N VAL A 118 3.99 4.26 6.91
CA VAL A 118 3.73 5.65 7.34
C VAL A 118 4.74 6.08 8.40
N GLU A 119 5.05 5.22 9.38
CA GLU A 119 6.11 5.49 10.36
C GLU A 119 7.46 5.78 9.70
N ARG A 120 7.69 5.19 8.52
CA ARG A 120 8.92 5.34 7.73
C ARG A 120 8.81 6.46 6.68
N GLY A 121 7.77 7.29 6.73
CA GLY A 121 7.65 8.51 5.92
C GLY A 121 6.98 8.31 4.55
N ILE A 122 6.20 7.26 4.36
CA ILE A 122 5.36 7.08 3.16
C ILE A 122 4.05 7.86 3.27
N ASP A 123 3.66 8.52 2.18
CA ASP A 123 2.50 9.40 2.10
C ASP A 123 1.34 8.80 1.27
N MET A 124 1.65 7.93 0.31
CA MET A 124 0.68 7.36 -0.63
C MET A 124 0.82 5.84 -0.74
N PHE A 125 -0.31 5.18 -0.99
CA PHE A 125 -0.43 3.73 -1.12
C PHE A 125 -1.46 3.36 -2.18
N ASP A 126 -1.26 2.21 -2.82
CA ASP A 126 -2.26 1.53 -3.62
C ASP A 126 -2.20 0.02 -3.36
N CYS A 127 -3.37 -0.63 -3.33
CA CYS A 127 -3.42 -2.08 -3.22
C CYS A 127 -4.74 -2.63 -3.72
N VAL A 128 -4.68 -3.77 -4.42
CA VAL A 128 -5.88 -4.52 -4.81
C VAL A 128 -6.53 -5.28 -3.65
N MET A 129 -5.81 -5.43 -2.54
CA MET A 129 -6.19 -6.27 -1.40
C MET A 129 -7.61 -6.04 -0.88
N PRO A 130 -8.07 -4.81 -0.56
CA PRO A 130 -9.43 -4.60 -0.04
C PRO A 130 -10.52 -5.12 -0.99
N THR A 131 -10.37 -4.89 -2.29
CA THR A 131 -11.37 -5.31 -3.28
C THR A 131 -11.28 -6.81 -3.57
N ARG A 132 -10.06 -7.37 -3.70
CA ARG A 132 -9.85 -8.80 -3.94
C ARG A 132 -10.35 -9.63 -2.76
N ALA A 133 -10.00 -9.23 -1.53
CA ALA A 133 -10.45 -9.84 -0.29
C ALA A 133 -11.98 -9.84 -0.19
N GLY A 134 -12.62 -8.71 -0.53
CA GLY A 134 -14.08 -8.59 -0.51
C GLY A 134 -14.77 -9.59 -1.43
N ARG A 135 -14.27 -9.75 -2.67
CA ARG A 135 -14.77 -10.77 -3.62
C ARG A 135 -14.54 -12.21 -3.17
N THR A 136 -13.53 -12.44 -2.32
CA THR A 136 -13.23 -13.76 -1.75
C THR A 136 -13.77 -13.93 -0.32
N ALA A 137 -14.82 -13.18 0.02
CA ALA A 137 -15.55 -13.25 1.29
C ALA A 137 -14.78 -12.84 2.56
N GLN A 138 -13.63 -12.17 2.42
CA GLN A 138 -12.85 -11.68 3.55
C GLN A 138 -13.16 -10.22 3.82
N ALA A 139 -13.46 -9.90 5.08
CA ALA A 139 -13.71 -8.54 5.55
C ALA A 139 -12.61 -8.10 6.53
N PHE A 140 -12.19 -6.84 6.40
CA PHE A 140 -11.30 -6.19 7.37
C PHE A 140 -12.13 -5.54 8.49
N THR A 141 -11.71 -5.72 9.74
CA THR A 141 -12.38 -5.14 10.92
C THR A 141 -11.36 -4.56 11.88
N ALA A 142 -11.81 -3.81 12.89
CA ALA A 142 -10.93 -3.30 13.95
C ALA A 142 -10.23 -4.44 14.73
N HIS A 143 -10.82 -5.64 14.73
CA HIS A 143 -10.34 -6.83 15.44
C HIS A 143 -9.72 -7.86 14.51
N GLY A 144 -9.09 -7.40 13.42
CA GLY A 144 -8.46 -8.29 12.45
C GLY A 144 -9.38 -8.67 11.29
N THR A 145 -8.97 -9.69 10.54
CA THR A 145 -9.70 -10.12 9.34
C THR A 145 -10.62 -11.30 9.62
N ILE A 146 -11.83 -11.24 9.09
CA ILE A 146 -12.81 -12.33 9.19
C ILE A 146 -13.17 -12.87 7.81
N ASN A 147 -13.55 -14.15 7.74
CA ASN A 147 -14.04 -14.78 6.52
C ASN A 147 -15.53 -15.12 6.65
N LEU A 148 -16.37 -14.42 5.89
CA LEU A 148 -17.83 -14.54 5.93
C LEU A 148 -18.34 -15.87 5.36
N ARG A 149 -17.47 -16.77 4.86
CA ARG A 149 -17.83 -18.18 4.58
C ARG A 149 -17.92 -19.03 5.84
N ASN A 150 -17.33 -18.60 6.95
CA ASN A 150 -17.29 -19.39 8.18
C ASN A 150 -18.70 -19.60 8.74
N ALA A 151 -19.01 -20.83 9.14
CA ALA A 151 -20.33 -21.23 9.64
C ALA A 151 -20.74 -20.49 10.93
N ARG A 152 -19.78 -19.95 11.70
CA ARG A 152 -20.07 -19.13 12.90
C ARG A 152 -20.96 -17.93 12.63
N PHE A 153 -20.98 -17.44 11.39
CA PHE A 153 -21.75 -16.29 10.98
C PHE A 153 -23.17 -16.63 10.50
N ARG A 154 -23.57 -17.91 10.47
CA ARG A 154 -24.87 -18.33 9.95
C ARG A 154 -26.05 -17.66 10.64
N ASP A 155 -25.99 -17.57 11.97
CA ASP A 155 -27.07 -17.05 12.82
C ASP A 155 -26.64 -15.76 13.55
N ASP A 156 -25.54 -15.14 13.11
CA ASP A 156 -25.01 -13.91 13.71
C ASP A 156 -25.88 -12.71 13.31
N ALA A 157 -26.68 -12.23 14.27
CA ALA A 157 -27.58 -11.08 14.10
C ALA A 157 -26.87 -9.72 14.24
N THR A 158 -25.56 -9.69 14.49
CA THR A 158 -24.78 -8.45 14.56
C THR A 158 -24.84 -7.70 13.23
N ILE A 159 -24.99 -6.38 13.28
CA ILE A 159 -24.98 -5.56 12.06
C ILE A 159 -23.56 -5.53 11.46
N PHE A 160 -23.46 -5.83 10.16
CA PHE A 160 -22.21 -5.83 9.43
C PHE A 160 -21.81 -4.41 9.01
N GLY A 161 -20.86 -3.82 9.74
CA GLY A 161 -20.37 -2.47 9.48
C GLY A 161 -21.51 -1.47 9.40
N ASP A 162 -21.45 -0.57 8.41
CA ASP A 162 -22.46 0.48 8.21
C ASP A 162 -23.53 0.08 7.17
N THR A 163 -23.70 -1.22 6.91
CA THR A 163 -24.64 -1.69 5.87
C THR A 163 -26.10 -1.69 6.31
N GLY A 164 -26.37 -1.70 7.61
CA GLY A 164 -27.71 -1.93 8.17
C GLY A 164 -28.21 -3.38 8.00
N LEU A 165 -27.36 -4.29 7.51
CA LEU A 165 -27.66 -5.70 7.29
C LEU A 165 -26.93 -6.56 8.32
N THR A 166 -27.49 -7.73 8.65
CA THR A 166 -26.85 -8.65 9.60
C THR A 166 -25.68 -9.40 8.98
N MET A 167 -24.73 -9.82 9.82
CA MET A 167 -23.66 -10.73 9.47
C MET A 167 -24.18 -12.02 8.84
N SER A 168 -25.29 -12.57 9.35
CA SER A 168 -25.98 -13.72 8.78
C SER A 168 -26.48 -13.51 7.36
N TYR A 169 -26.98 -12.31 7.03
CA TYR A 169 -27.41 -11.99 5.68
C TYR A 169 -26.22 -11.89 4.72
N ILE A 170 -25.11 -11.25 5.14
CA ILE A 170 -23.89 -11.21 4.32
C ILE A 170 -23.31 -12.61 4.13
N HIS A 171 -23.27 -13.43 5.18
CA HIS A 171 -22.88 -14.85 5.11
C HIS A 171 -23.75 -15.61 4.10
N HIS A 172 -25.07 -15.43 4.16
CA HIS A 172 -26.01 -16.03 3.21
C HIS A 172 -25.69 -15.63 1.76
N LEU A 173 -25.54 -14.34 1.48
CA LEU A 173 -25.19 -13.85 0.14
C LEU A 173 -23.86 -14.46 -0.38
N VAL A 174 -22.86 -14.52 0.49
CA VAL A 174 -21.57 -15.15 0.18
C VAL A 174 -21.73 -16.64 -0.14
N LYS A 175 -22.52 -17.37 0.65
CA LYS A 175 -22.77 -18.81 0.45
C LYS A 175 -23.59 -19.10 -0.79
N ALA A 176 -24.51 -18.19 -1.14
CA ALA A 176 -25.32 -18.24 -2.35
C ALA A 176 -24.55 -17.80 -3.61
N ASN A 177 -23.32 -17.30 -3.48
CA ASN A 177 -22.53 -16.70 -4.57
C ASN A 177 -23.22 -15.51 -5.25
N GLU A 178 -23.98 -14.74 -4.47
CA GLU A 178 -24.66 -13.54 -4.95
C GLU A 178 -23.66 -12.39 -5.19
N ILE A 179 -23.79 -11.71 -6.33
CA ILE A 179 -22.95 -10.56 -6.69
C ILE A 179 -23.04 -9.47 -5.61
N LEU A 180 -24.22 -9.30 -5.01
CA LEU A 180 -24.45 -8.34 -3.94
C LEU A 180 -23.51 -8.56 -2.73
N GLY A 181 -23.20 -9.80 -2.38
CA GLY A 181 -22.24 -10.11 -1.30
C GLY A 181 -20.85 -9.54 -1.61
N SER A 182 -20.38 -9.72 -2.85
CA SER A 182 -19.10 -9.15 -3.31
C SER A 182 -19.09 -7.62 -3.32
N ILE A 183 -20.21 -7.00 -3.72
CA ILE A 183 -20.37 -5.53 -3.73
C ILE A 183 -20.28 -4.99 -2.31
N LEU A 184 -21.06 -5.55 -1.38
CA LEU A 184 -21.13 -5.09 0.01
C LEU A 184 -19.80 -5.23 0.73
N LEU A 185 -19.14 -6.39 0.58
CA LEU A 185 -17.82 -6.62 1.19
C LEU A 185 -16.73 -5.73 0.60
N THR A 186 -16.76 -5.49 -0.72
CA THR A 186 -15.82 -4.56 -1.36
C THR A 186 -16.01 -3.14 -0.84
N LYS A 187 -17.26 -2.67 -0.73
CA LYS A 187 -17.58 -1.34 -0.20
C LYS A 187 -17.13 -1.21 1.27
N HIS A 188 -17.40 -2.22 2.09
CA HIS A 188 -16.96 -2.28 3.48
C HIS A 188 -15.44 -2.20 3.59
N ASN A 189 -14.71 -3.05 2.85
CA ASN A 189 -13.25 -3.09 2.91
C ASN A 189 -12.61 -1.78 2.43
N LEU A 190 -13.12 -1.16 1.36
CA LEU A 190 -12.63 0.14 0.91
C LEU A 190 -12.85 1.21 1.97
N LYS A 191 -14.04 1.24 2.59
CA LYS A 191 -14.33 2.15 3.70
C LYS A 191 -13.39 1.92 4.89
N PHE A 192 -13.15 0.67 5.28
CA PHE A 192 -12.20 0.34 6.35
C PHE A 192 -10.80 0.93 6.09
N TYR A 193 -10.28 0.82 4.86
CA TYR A 193 -8.97 1.41 4.52
C TYR A 193 -9.01 2.95 4.56
N GLN A 194 -10.10 3.56 4.09
CA GLN A 194 -10.25 5.03 4.15
C GLN A 194 -10.36 5.54 5.60
N ASP A 195 -11.06 4.79 6.46
CA ASP A 195 -11.16 5.07 7.88
C ASP A 195 -9.80 4.94 8.56
N LEU A 196 -9.05 3.86 8.29
CA LEU A 196 -7.68 3.69 8.76
C LEU A 196 -6.78 4.87 8.35
N MET A 197 -6.82 5.27 7.07
CA MET A 197 -6.03 6.41 6.59
C MET A 197 -6.45 7.73 7.23
N ARG A 198 -7.75 7.93 7.51
CA ARG A 198 -8.23 9.11 8.26
C ARG A 198 -7.67 9.11 9.68
N ASP A 199 -7.77 7.98 10.38
CA ASP A 199 -7.35 7.88 11.77
C ASP A 199 -5.81 8.03 11.89
N ILE A 200 -5.05 7.53 10.92
CA ILE A 200 -3.61 7.78 10.77
C ILE A 200 -3.32 9.28 10.67
N ARG A 201 -4.00 10.00 9.75
CA ARG A 201 -3.79 11.45 9.58
C ARG A 201 -4.08 12.21 10.87
N LEU A 202 -5.22 11.91 11.52
CA LEU A 202 -5.58 12.53 12.80
C LEU A 202 -4.54 12.24 13.89
N ALA A 203 -3.98 11.03 13.93
CA ALA A 203 -2.97 10.69 14.93
C ALA A 203 -1.64 11.40 14.69
N ILE A 204 -1.26 11.63 13.43
CA ILE A 204 -0.07 12.42 13.07
C ILE A 204 -0.28 13.89 13.43
N GLU A 205 -1.42 14.48 13.05
CA GLU A 205 -1.77 15.89 13.34
C GLU A 205 -1.81 16.17 14.86
N ASN A 206 -2.26 15.20 15.65
CA ASN A 206 -2.30 15.30 17.11
C ASN A 206 -0.99 14.88 17.81
N GLY A 207 0.05 14.51 17.06
CA GLY A 207 1.34 14.10 17.63
C GLY A 207 1.34 12.78 18.42
N ASN A 208 0.32 11.91 18.23
CA ASN A 208 0.15 10.65 18.98
C ASN A 208 0.18 9.40 18.10
N PHE A 209 0.73 9.49 16.89
CA PHE A 209 0.78 8.39 15.92
C PHE A 209 1.40 7.09 16.48
N VAL A 210 2.47 7.17 17.28
CA VAL A 210 3.13 5.98 17.86
C VAL A 210 2.19 5.23 18.79
N GLU A 211 1.48 5.93 19.65
CA GLU A 211 0.49 5.36 20.58
C GLU A 211 -0.71 4.77 19.83
N PHE A 212 -1.21 5.52 18.84
CA PHE A 212 -2.27 5.06 17.95
C PHE A 212 -1.89 3.74 17.26
N LYS A 213 -0.69 3.67 16.67
CA LYS A 213 -0.17 2.48 15.99
C LYS A 213 -0.10 1.28 16.95
N GLN A 214 0.49 1.46 18.13
CA GLN A 214 0.61 0.39 19.13
C GLN A 214 -0.76 -0.13 19.58
N ARG A 215 -1.71 0.78 19.84
CA ARG A 215 -3.09 0.42 20.19
C ARG A 215 -3.78 -0.33 19.05
N PHE A 216 -3.68 0.18 17.82
CA PHE A 216 -4.26 -0.48 16.65
C PHE A 216 -3.71 -1.89 16.48
N ILE A 217 -2.38 -2.07 16.50
CA ILE A 217 -1.74 -3.38 16.37
C ILE A 217 -2.28 -4.34 17.44
N LYS A 218 -2.27 -3.92 18.71
CA LYS A 218 -2.77 -4.75 19.82
C LYS A 218 -4.21 -5.19 19.62
N THR A 219 -5.09 -4.29 19.18
CA THR A 219 -6.51 -4.61 18.94
C THR A 219 -6.68 -5.50 17.70
N TYR A 220 -5.93 -5.23 16.64
CA TYR A 220 -6.07 -5.89 15.34
C TYR A 220 -5.48 -7.32 15.34
N THR A 221 -4.41 -7.57 16.09
CA THR A 221 -3.80 -8.91 16.20
C THR A 221 -4.32 -9.74 17.37
N GLY A 222 -5.06 -9.12 18.30
CA GLY A 222 -5.63 -9.81 19.46
C GLY A 222 -7.01 -10.42 19.25
N GLY A 223 -7.62 -10.21 18.07
CA GLY A 223 -8.94 -10.72 17.69
C GLY A 223 -8.91 -12.01 16.89
#